data_AF-A0A6B8VH13-F1
#
_entry.id   AF-A0A6B8VH13-F1
#
_cell.length_a   1.000
_cell.length_b   1.000
_cell.length_c   1.000
_cell.angle_alpha   90.00
_cell.angle_beta   90.00
_cell.angle_gamma   90.00
#
_symmetry.space_group_name_H-M   'P 1'
#
loop_
_entity.id
_entity.type
_entity.pdbx_description
1 polymer ?
#
loop_
_entity_poly.entity_id
_entity_poly.type
_entity_poly.pdbx_seq_one_letter_code
_entity_poly.pdbx_strand_id
1 'polypeptide(L)'
;MGTAVDTIPGVPAATLRALAGAGYPDLEALDGVDYSTLRELHGVGKRGLERLQAALLDRGMSLAHAPAPEARAATFTLGHTGDSAGDIRTHVTGQSPAEYIEGLDAPRRVEHGRLLLEIFHRATGEEPVMWGPSMIGYGQMHYRYATGREGDTFRVGFSPRKAKLTLYGLPLEARFLERLGKHTARVACLYVNKPEDINLEVLEEMIREAWRSGAGQC
;
A
#
# COMPACT_ATOMS: atom_id res chain seq x y z
N MET A 1 3.43 -10.70 -36.46
CA MET A 1 3.90 -9.48 -35.77
C MET A 1 3.75 -9.81 -34.30
N GLY A 2 4.85 -10.16 -33.62
CA GLY A 2 4.79 -10.66 -32.25
C GLY A 2 4.42 -9.59 -31.23
N THR A 3 3.90 -10.02 -30.09
CA THR A 3 3.64 -9.16 -28.93
C THR A 3 4.96 -8.84 -28.26
N ALA A 4 5.45 -7.61 -28.43
CA ALA A 4 6.70 -7.19 -27.83
C ALA A 4 6.67 -7.34 -26.29
N VAL A 5 7.66 -8.02 -25.73
CA VAL A 5 7.73 -8.33 -24.30
C VAL A 5 7.79 -7.09 -23.40
N ASP A 6 8.22 -5.95 -23.95
CA ASP A 6 8.31 -4.67 -23.26
C ASP A 6 6.95 -4.02 -22.98
N THR A 7 5.89 -4.50 -23.63
CA THR A 7 4.51 -4.08 -23.38
C THR A 7 3.91 -4.72 -22.12
N ILE A 8 4.58 -5.72 -21.51
CA ILE A 8 4.07 -6.44 -20.34
C ILE A 8 4.36 -5.66 -19.05
N PRO A 9 3.33 -5.18 -18.33
CA PRO A 9 3.52 -4.34 -17.16
C PRO A 9 4.33 -5.02 -16.06
N GLY A 10 5.32 -4.29 -15.53
CA GLY A 10 6.09 -4.69 -14.38
C GLY A 10 7.23 -5.67 -14.66
N VAL A 11 7.43 -6.15 -15.89
CA VAL A 11 8.64 -6.92 -16.22
C VAL A 11 9.87 -6.00 -16.08
N PRO A 12 10.92 -6.39 -15.32
CA PRO A 12 12.09 -5.54 -15.15
C PRO A 12 12.81 -5.28 -16.48
N ALA A 13 13.25 -4.04 -16.73
CA ALA A 13 13.97 -3.68 -17.95
C ALA A 13 15.25 -4.53 -18.19
N ALA A 14 15.91 -4.97 -17.11
CA ALA A 14 17.04 -5.90 -17.20
C ALA A 14 16.63 -7.26 -17.78
N THR A 15 15.46 -7.78 -17.41
CA THR A 15 14.93 -9.04 -17.94
C THR A 15 14.56 -8.89 -19.41
N LEU A 16 13.89 -7.79 -19.80
CA LEU A 16 13.55 -7.52 -21.20
C LEU A 16 14.80 -7.45 -22.09
N ARG A 17 15.84 -6.73 -21.65
CA ARG A 17 17.11 -6.65 -22.38
C ARG A 17 17.83 -8.00 -22.49
N ALA A 18 17.83 -8.78 -21.40
CA ALA A 18 18.46 -10.10 -21.39
C ALA A 18 17.75 -11.07 -22.35
N LEU A 19 16.42 -11.07 -22.39
CA LEU A 19 15.63 -11.90 -23.30
C LEU A 19 15.82 -11.50 -24.76
N ALA A 20 15.75 -10.20 -25.07
CA ALA A 20 16.01 -9.70 -26.42
C ALA A 20 17.43 -10.04 -26.89
N GLY A 21 18.44 -9.88 -26.02
CA GLY A 21 19.83 -10.24 -26.32
C GLY A 21 20.06 -11.74 -26.49
N ALA A 22 19.22 -12.58 -25.89
CA ALA A 22 19.23 -14.04 -26.03
C ALA A 22 18.40 -14.55 -27.22
N GLY A 23 17.83 -13.66 -28.04
CA GLY A 23 17.06 -14.05 -29.23
C GLY A 23 15.56 -14.27 -28.99
N TYR A 24 15.02 -13.78 -27.87
CA TYR A 24 13.59 -13.82 -27.54
C TYR A 24 12.99 -12.40 -27.60
N PRO A 25 12.67 -11.88 -28.80
CA PRO A 25 12.24 -10.49 -28.97
C PRO A 25 10.79 -10.23 -28.57
N ASP A 26 9.94 -11.27 -28.53
CA ASP A 26 8.50 -11.19 -28.28
C ASP A 26 8.02 -12.40 -27.45
N LEU A 27 6.76 -12.35 -27.01
CA LEU A 27 6.16 -13.42 -26.21
C LEU A 27 6.07 -14.73 -27.00
N GLU A 28 5.77 -14.66 -28.28
CA GLU A 28 5.62 -15.84 -29.14
C GLU A 28 6.95 -16.61 -29.25
N ALA A 29 8.10 -15.91 -29.26
CA ALA A 29 9.41 -16.54 -29.19
C ALA A 29 9.69 -17.28 -27.86
N LEU A 30 8.92 -17.00 -26.81
CA LEU A 30 9.04 -17.67 -25.50
C LEU A 30 8.14 -18.91 -25.39
N ASP A 31 7.18 -19.11 -26.29
CA ASP A 31 6.27 -20.25 -26.20
C ASP A 31 7.02 -21.59 -26.30
N GLY A 32 6.81 -22.47 -25.32
CA GLY A 32 7.50 -23.74 -25.18
C GLY A 32 8.96 -23.66 -24.75
N VAL A 33 9.54 -22.47 -24.53
CA VAL A 33 10.92 -22.33 -24.04
C VAL A 33 11.00 -22.79 -22.59
N ASP A 34 12.04 -23.55 -22.27
CA ASP A 34 12.22 -24.09 -20.93
C ASP A 34 12.52 -22.98 -19.91
N TYR A 35 11.75 -22.97 -18.82
CA TYR A 35 11.89 -22.00 -17.73
C TYR A 35 13.30 -22.00 -17.14
N SER A 36 13.95 -23.16 -17.00
CA SER A 36 15.30 -23.26 -16.42
C SER A 36 16.34 -22.59 -17.31
N THR A 37 16.24 -22.76 -18.63
CA THR A 37 17.13 -22.10 -19.61
C THR A 37 17.05 -20.58 -19.50
N LEU A 38 15.84 -20.02 -19.36
CA LEU A 38 15.68 -18.58 -19.18
C LEU A 38 16.23 -18.09 -17.84
N ARG A 39 16.17 -18.91 -16.78
CA ARG A 39 16.71 -18.55 -15.45
C ARG A 39 18.23 -18.50 -15.39
N GLU A 40 18.93 -19.17 -16.30
CA GLU A 40 20.39 -19.11 -16.42
C GLU A 40 20.88 -17.80 -17.07
N LEU A 41 20.00 -17.09 -17.79
CA LEU A 41 20.35 -15.82 -18.42
C LEU A 41 20.59 -14.73 -17.37
N HIS A 42 21.76 -14.09 -17.46
CA HIS A 42 22.11 -12.97 -16.60
C HIS A 42 21.13 -11.80 -16.77
N GLY A 43 20.43 -11.43 -15.69
CA GLY A 43 19.42 -10.37 -15.70
C GLY A 43 17.96 -10.86 -15.80
N VAL A 44 17.73 -12.16 -16.00
CA VAL A 44 16.39 -12.76 -15.98
C VAL A 44 16.08 -13.27 -14.57
N GLY A 45 15.14 -12.60 -13.89
CA GLY A 45 14.71 -12.96 -12.54
C GLY A 45 13.39 -13.75 -12.51
N LYS A 46 13.16 -14.52 -11.44
CA LYS A 46 11.91 -15.27 -11.20
C LYS A 46 10.65 -14.43 -11.42
N ARG A 47 10.60 -13.21 -10.86
CA ARG A 47 9.45 -12.29 -11.01
C ARG A 47 9.21 -11.80 -12.44
N GLY A 48 10.27 -11.71 -13.24
CA GLY A 48 10.14 -11.35 -14.65
C GLY A 48 9.47 -12.50 -15.42
N LEU A 49 9.94 -13.72 -15.20
CA LEU A 49 9.37 -14.92 -15.81
C LEU A 49 7.96 -15.24 -15.33
N GLU A 50 7.62 -15.02 -14.07
CA GLU A 50 6.24 -15.18 -13.56
C GLU A 50 5.26 -14.27 -14.32
N ARG A 51 5.64 -13.01 -14.57
CA ARG A 51 4.82 -12.05 -15.32
C ARG A 51 4.70 -12.42 -16.79
N LEU A 52 5.79 -12.88 -17.40
CA LEU A 52 5.79 -13.34 -18.79
C LEU A 52 4.96 -14.62 -18.94
N GLN A 53 5.07 -15.56 -18.01
CA GLN A 53 4.25 -16.77 -17.95
C GLN A 53 2.77 -16.42 -17.83
N ALA A 54 2.39 -15.48 -16.97
CA ALA A 54 1.01 -15.00 -16.89
C ALA A 54 0.53 -14.42 -18.23
N ALA A 55 1.35 -13.58 -18.88
CA ALA A 55 1.01 -12.99 -20.18
C ALA A 55 0.91 -14.02 -21.33
N LEU A 56 1.70 -15.10 -21.27
CA LEU A 56 1.62 -16.24 -22.19
C LEU A 56 0.33 -17.03 -21.97
N LEU A 57 0.01 -17.34 -20.71
CA LEU A 57 -1.21 -18.09 -20.36
C LEU A 57 -2.48 -17.36 -20.79
N ASP A 58 -2.53 -16.03 -20.65
CA ASP A 58 -3.65 -15.20 -21.15
C ASP A 58 -3.87 -15.33 -22.67
N ARG A 59 -2.85 -15.82 -23.39
CA ARG A 59 -2.86 -16.03 -24.84
C ARG A 59 -2.90 -17.52 -25.22
N GLY A 60 -3.06 -18.42 -24.26
CA GLY A 60 -3.04 -19.88 -24.48
C GLY A 60 -1.65 -20.45 -24.79
N MET A 61 -0.58 -19.69 -24.51
CA MET A 61 0.82 -20.10 -24.63
C MET A 61 1.41 -20.42 -23.25
N SER A 62 2.59 -21.03 -23.19
CA SER A 62 3.27 -21.30 -21.92
C SER A 62 4.76 -21.54 -22.10
N LEU A 63 5.57 -21.11 -21.13
CA LEU A 63 6.92 -21.66 -20.96
C LEU A 63 6.83 -23.15 -20.62
N ALA A 64 7.80 -23.94 -21.08
CA ALA A 64 7.93 -25.33 -20.68
C ALA A 64 8.49 -25.44 -19.25
N HIS A 65 7.97 -26.38 -18.47
CA HIS A 65 8.37 -26.65 -17.08
C HIS A 65 8.37 -25.42 -16.15
N ALA A 66 7.56 -24.40 -16.47
CA ALA A 66 7.40 -23.27 -15.57
C ALA A 66 6.75 -23.74 -14.25
N PRO A 67 7.32 -23.35 -13.09
CA PRO A 67 6.68 -23.63 -11.82
C PRO A 67 5.33 -22.90 -11.76
N ALA A 68 4.38 -23.48 -11.02
CA ALA A 68 3.14 -22.78 -10.70
C ALA A 68 3.47 -21.42 -10.04
N PRO A 69 2.72 -20.35 -10.36
CA PRO A 69 2.93 -19.05 -9.73
C PRO A 69 2.78 -19.20 -8.22
N GLU A 70 3.80 -18.76 -7.47
CA GLU A 70 3.71 -18.78 -6.03
C GLU A 70 2.77 -17.66 -5.58
N ALA A 71 1.62 -18.04 -5.03
CA ALA A 71 0.71 -17.11 -4.39
C ALA A 71 1.42 -16.47 -3.17
N ARG A 72 1.92 -15.26 -3.34
CA ARG A 72 2.52 -14.46 -2.28
C ARG A 72 1.71 -13.19 -2.14
N ALA A 73 0.86 -13.14 -1.10
CA ALA A 73 0.14 -11.94 -0.70
C ALA A 73 0.98 -11.14 0.30
N ALA A 74 0.68 -9.85 0.45
CA ALA A 74 1.16 -9.11 1.60
C ALA A 74 0.50 -9.68 2.86
N THR A 75 1.27 -9.85 3.93
CA THR A 75 0.74 -10.24 5.24
C THR A 75 0.74 -9.04 6.16
N PHE A 76 -0.32 -8.90 6.94
CA PHE A 76 -0.42 -7.88 7.98
C PHE A 76 -0.75 -8.56 9.30
N THR A 77 0.00 -8.25 10.34
CA THR A 77 -0.17 -8.81 11.68
C THR A 77 -0.35 -7.69 12.69
N LEU A 78 -1.24 -7.86 13.67
CA LEU A 78 -1.41 -6.89 14.75
C LEU A 78 -0.15 -6.84 15.64
N GLY A 79 0.14 -5.65 16.18
CA GLY A 79 1.36 -5.38 16.93
C GLY A 79 2.51 -4.92 16.04
N HIS A 80 3.66 -4.65 16.65
CA HIS A 80 4.89 -4.30 15.94
C HIS A 80 5.90 -5.45 16.12
N THR A 81 6.77 -5.67 15.15
CA THR A 81 7.88 -6.63 15.28
C THR A 81 9.19 -5.95 15.64
N GLY A 82 9.32 -4.64 15.35
CA GLY A 82 10.60 -3.93 15.38
C GLY A 82 11.45 -4.17 14.14
N ASP A 83 11.04 -5.09 13.25
CA ASP A 83 11.73 -5.37 12.00
C ASP A 83 11.19 -4.44 10.91
N SER A 84 12.04 -3.53 10.44
CA SER A 84 11.67 -2.58 9.39
C SER A 84 12.84 -2.37 8.44
N ALA A 85 12.55 -2.28 7.14
CA ALA A 85 13.55 -1.89 6.16
C ALA A 85 14.19 -0.53 6.54
N GLY A 86 15.52 -0.44 6.49
CA GLY A 86 16.26 0.70 7.06
C GLY A 86 16.01 2.08 6.40
N ASP A 87 15.38 2.10 5.24
CA ASP A 87 14.96 3.33 4.54
C ASP A 87 13.58 3.84 4.99
N ILE A 88 12.83 3.09 5.81
CA ILE A 88 11.52 3.49 6.32
C ILE A 88 11.68 4.63 7.34
N ARG A 89 11.11 5.79 7.02
CA ARG A 89 11.14 6.99 7.87
C ARG A 89 9.86 7.22 8.67
N THR A 90 8.83 6.42 8.43
CA THR A 90 7.57 6.47 9.16
C THR A 90 7.66 5.48 10.31
N HIS A 91 8.20 5.93 11.43
CA HIS A 91 8.34 5.14 12.66
C HIS A 91 7.84 5.97 13.84
N VAL A 92 7.50 5.30 14.94
CA VAL A 92 7.08 5.94 16.19
C VAL A 92 8.13 6.95 16.66
N THR A 93 7.68 8.14 17.07
CA THR A 93 8.54 9.17 17.67
C THR A 93 8.09 9.47 19.10
N GLY A 94 8.95 10.13 19.88
CA GLY A 94 8.61 10.60 21.23
C GLY A 94 7.81 11.90 21.26
N GLN A 95 7.41 12.45 20.11
CA GLN A 95 6.63 13.69 20.04
C GLN A 95 5.20 13.43 20.49
N SER A 96 4.66 14.27 21.36
CA SER A 96 3.25 14.21 21.75
C SER A 96 2.34 14.60 20.57
N PRO A 97 1.34 13.79 20.20
CA PRO A 97 0.34 14.16 19.19
C PRO A 97 -0.41 15.45 19.55
N ALA A 98 -0.75 15.64 20.83
CA ALA A 98 -1.43 16.85 21.28
C ALA A 98 -0.56 18.09 21.06
N GLU A 99 0.70 18.06 21.52
CA GLU A 99 1.65 19.17 21.32
C GLU A 99 1.93 19.44 19.84
N TYR A 100 2.00 18.39 19.02
CA TYR A 100 2.12 18.52 17.57
C TYR A 100 0.93 19.28 16.96
N ILE A 101 -0.30 18.95 17.37
CA ILE A 101 -1.51 19.65 16.92
C ILE A 101 -1.51 21.10 17.38
N GLU A 102 -1.13 21.39 18.63
CA GLU A 102 -1.04 22.74 19.17
C GLU A 102 0.01 23.60 18.45
N GLY A 103 1.09 22.97 17.96
CA GLY A 103 2.16 23.64 17.23
C GLY A 103 1.89 23.91 15.75
N LEU A 104 0.70 23.62 15.22
CA LEU A 104 0.38 23.84 13.80
C LEU A 104 0.28 25.33 13.44
N ASP A 105 0.74 25.70 12.24
CA ASP A 105 0.90 27.08 11.78
C ASP A 105 -0.40 27.91 11.67
N ALA A 106 -1.57 27.28 11.70
CA ALA A 106 -2.85 27.92 11.47
C ALA A 106 -3.91 27.46 12.49
N PRO A 107 -4.65 28.37 13.14
CA PRO A 107 -5.67 28.02 14.14
C PRO A 107 -6.69 26.98 13.64
N ARG A 108 -7.14 27.11 12.39
CA ARG A 108 -8.05 26.11 11.78
C ARG A 108 -7.45 24.72 11.68
N ARG A 109 -6.14 24.60 11.44
CA ARG A 109 -5.47 23.30 11.41
C ARG A 109 -5.39 22.69 12.81
N VAL A 110 -5.20 23.52 13.84
CA VAL A 110 -5.27 23.09 15.25
C VAL A 110 -6.67 22.56 15.55
N GLU A 111 -7.71 23.32 15.22
CA GLU A 111 -9.12 22.92 15.41
C GLU A 111 -9.46 21.60 14.71
N HIS A 112 -9.11 21.48 13.42
CA HIS A 112 -9.34 20.24 12.67
C HIS A 112 -8.54 19.07 13.26
N GLY A 113 -7.31 19.32 13.71
CA GLY A 113 -6.46 18.33 14.36
C GLY A 113 -7.07 17.81 15.65
N ARG A 114 -7.56 18.70 16.52
CA ARG A 114 -8.25 18.34 17.77
C ARG A 114 -9.52 17.53 17.51
N LEU A 115 -10.32 17.94 16.53
CA LEU A 115 -11.53 17.22 16.15
C LEU A 115 -11.21 15.80 15.67
N LEU A 116 -10.17 15.62 14.86
CA LEU A 116 -9.76 14.29 14.41
C LEU A 116 -9.19 13.45 15.56
N LEU A 117 -8.40 14.05 16.48
CA LEU A 117 -7.95 13.36 17.69
C LEU A 117 -9.14 12.79 18.49
N GLU A 118 -10.18 13.61 18.68
CA GLU A 118 -11.39 13.20 19.40
C GLU A 118 -12.12 12.05 18.67
N ILE A 119 -12.42 12.20 17.38
CA ILE A 119 -13.16 11.20 16.61
C ILE A 119 -12.42 9.86 16.58
N PHE A 120 -11.12 9.88 16.31
CA PHE A 120 -10.32 8.64 16.29
C PHE A 120 -10.23 8.00 17.67
N HIS A 121 -10.08 8.79 18.74
CA HIS A 121 -10.07 8.27 20.10
C HIS A 121 -11.42 7.60 20.47
N ARG A 122 -12.55 8.24 20.18
CA ARG A 122 -13.88 7.65 20.42
C ARG A 122 -14.11 6.35 19.61
N ALA A 123 -13.64 6.31 18.37
CA ALA A 123 -13.82 5.16 17.50
C ALA A 123 -12.93 3.96 17.87
N THR A 124 -11.70 4.22 18.32
CA THR A 124 -10.71 3.17 18.57
C THR A 124 -10.61 2.78 20.05
N GLY A 125 -10.87 3.72 20.96
CA GLY A 125 -10.57 3.58 22.39
C GLY A 125 -9.07 3.60 22.72
N GLU A 126 -8.22 3.95 21.76
CA GLU A 126 -6.75 3.93 21.90
C GLU A 126 -6.16 5.33 22.01
N GLU A 127 -4.95 5.37 22.58
CA GLU A 127 -4.16 6.59 22.61
C GLU A 127 -3.41 6.80 21.28
N PRO A 128 -3.36 8.04 20.77
CA PRO A 128 -2.61 8.35 19.56
C PRO A 128 -1.10 8.32 19.81
N VAL A 129 -0.34 7.99 18.77
CA VAL A 129 1.13 8.08 18.76
C VAL A 129 1.59 8.83 17.50
N MET A 130 2.68 9.60 17.61
CA MET A 130 3.29 10.25 16.45
C MET A 130 4.11 9.26 15.63
N TRP A 131 3.96 9.34 14.32
CA TRP A 131 4.70 8.56 13.33
C TRP A 131 5.40 9.48 12.33
N GLY A 132 6.74 9.44 12.35
CA GLY A 132 7.57 10.37 11.61
C GLY A 132 7.22 11.83 11.95
N PRO A 133 7.31 12.76 10.98
CA PRO A 133 7.21 14.19 11.26
C PRO A 133 5.78 14.76 11.25
N SER A 134 4.76 13.97 10.86
CA SER A 134 3.44 14.56 10.57
C SER A 134 2.24 13.61 10.59
N MET A 135 2.41 12.35 10.96
CA MET A 135 1.31 11.39 11.03
C MET A 135 1.00 11.07 12.48
N ILE A 136 -0.28 10.97 12.79
CA ILE A 136 -0.80 10.52 14.07
C ILE A 136 -1.48 9.19 13.79
N GLY A 137 -1.07 8.15 14.51
CA GLY A 137 -1.53 6.78 14.31
C GLY A 137 -2.10 6.18 15.59
N TYR A 138 -3.02 5.23 15.41
CA TYR A 138 -3.68 4.47 16.45
C TYR A 138 -3.47 2.97 16.21
N GLY A 139 -3.13 2.26 17.28
CA GLY A 139 -2.69 0.87 17.22
C GLY A 139 -1.42 0.67 16.40
N GLN A 140 -0.96 -0.58 16.35
CA GLN A 140 0.24 -0.95 15.61
C GLN A 140 -0.03 -2.23 14.81
N MET A 141 0.56 -2.30 13.62
CA MET A 141 0.60 -3.49 12.80
C MET A 141 1.95 -3.60 12.08
N HIS A 142 2.33 -4.83 11.77
CA HIS A 142 3.48 -5.14 10.95
C HIS A 142 3.01 -5.61 9.57
N TYR A 143 3.59 -5.04 8.51
CA TYR A 143 3.33 -5.47 7.14
C TYR A 143 4.56 -6.14 6.56
N ARG A 144 4.34 -7.19 5.77
CA ARG A 144 5.36 -7.83 4.95
C ARG A 144 4.84 -8.06 3.56
N TYR A 145 5.40 -7.36 2.59
CA TYR A 145 5.03 -7.51 1.19
C TYR A 145 5.54 -8.84 0.63
N ALA A 146 4.87 -9.32 -0.42
CA ALA A 146 5.34 -10.45 -1.25
C ALA A 146 6.79 -10.27 -1.73
N THR A 147 7.25 -9.03 -1.79
CA THR A 147 8.61 -8.70 -2.20
C THR A 147 9.68 -9.03 -1.16
N GLY A 148 9.28 -9.32 0.08
CA GLY A 148 10.15 -9.45 1.26
C GLY A 148 10.36 -8.14 2.02
N ARG A 149 9.97 -6.99 1.44
CA ARG A 149 10.02 -5.71 2.15
C ARG A 149 8.98 -5.68 3.27
N GLU A 150 9.41 -5.32 4.47
CA GLU A 150 8.55 -5.27 5.65
C GLU A 150 8.79 -4.03 6.51
N GLY A 151 7.84 -3.75 7.38
CA GLY A 151 7.95 -2.70 8.37
C GLY A 151 6.74 -2.57 9.28
N ASP A 152 6.90 -1.76 10.31
CA ASP A 152 5.84 -1.43 11.25
C ASP A 152 5.10 -0.16 10.81
N THR A 153 3.80 -0.10 11.10
CA THR A 153 2.94 1.05 10.86
C THR A 153 1.80 1.09 11.88
N PHE A 154 1.10 2.22 11.95
CA PHE A 154 -0.17 2.30 12.68
C PHE A 154 -1.31 1.61 11.93
N ARG A 155 -2.40 1.26 12.63
CA ARG A 155 -3.57 0.61 12.02
C ARG A 155 -4.44 1.60 11.26
N VAL A 156 -4.85 2.64 11.95
CA VAL A 156 -5.60 3.77 11.41
C VAL A 156 -4.93 5.05 11.86
N GLY A 157 -5.08 6.12 11.09
CA GLY A 157 -4.45 7.37 11.46
C GLY A 157 -4.79 8.51 10.51
N PHE A 158 -4.22 9.67 10.79
CA PHE A 158 -4.39 10.83 9.97
C PHE A 158 -3.15 11.73 9.95
N SER A 159 -3.11 12.65 8.99
CA SER A 159 -2.11 13.71 8.90
C SER A 159 -2.80 15.03 8.59
N PRO A 160 -2.77 16.02 9.49
CA PRO A 160 -3.42 17.31 9.31
C PRO A 160 -2.57 18.24 8.45
N ARG A 161 -2.25 17.84 7.21
CA ARG A 161 -1.34 18.58 6.32
C ARG A 161 -1.94 19.91 5.87
N LYS A 162 -1.08 20.82 5.42
CA LYS A 162 -1.46 22.17 4.98
C LYS A 162 -2.43 22.18 3.78
N ALA A 163 -2.25 21.25 2.84
CA ALA A 163 -3.08 21.21 1.63
C ALA A 163 -4.41 20.50 1.85
N LYS A 164 -4.38 19.30 2.44
CA LYS A 164 -5.54 18.44 2.70
C LYS A 164 -5.28 17.59 3.94
N LEU A 165 -6.34 17.24 4.65
CA LEU A 165 -6.34 16.16 5.63
C LEU A 165 -6.16 14.85 4.87
N THR A 166 -5.23 14.01 5.33
CA THR A 166 -5.09 12.64 4.84
C THR A 166 -5.52 11.68 5.94
N LEU A 167 -6.40 10.75 5.62
CA LEU A 167 -6.87 9.68 6.49
C LEU A 167 -6.35 8.35 5.94
N TYR A 168 -5.88 7.49 6.84
CA TYR A 168 -5.15 6.26 6.52
C TYR A 168 -5.79 5.05 7.17
N GLY A 169 -5.70 3.90 6.50
CA GLY A 169 -6.20 2.63 7.04
C GLY A 169 -7.72 2.56 7.16
N LEU A 170 -8.45 3.37 6.39
CA LEU A 170 -9.91 3.36 6.35
C LEU A 170 -10.40 2.47 5.21
N PRO A 171 -11.54 1.78 5.37
CA PRO A 171 -12.07 0.93 4.34
C PRO A 171 -12.69 1.80 3.24
N LEU A 172 -12.37 1.52 1.97
CA LEU A 172 -12.71 2.39 0.82
C LEU A 172 -13.87 1.84 -0.03
N GLU A 173 -14.79 1.09 0.57
CA GLU A 173 -15.94 0.56 -0.16
C GLU A 173 -16.99 1.64 -0.46
N ALA A 174 -17.71 1.45 -1.58
CA ALA A 174 -18.72 2.38 -2.07
C ALA A 174 -19.76 2.76 -1.00
N ARG A 175 -20.18 1.81 -0.16
CA ARG A 175 -21.18 2.02 0.92
C ARG A 175 -20.81 3.16 1.88
N PHE A 176 -19.52 3.40 2.12
CA PHE A 176 -19.06 4.52 2.95
C PHE A 176 -18.85 5.77 2.11
N LEU A 177 -18.15 5.63 0.98
CA LEU A 177 -17.75 6.76 0.14
C LEU A 177 -18.94 7.56 -0.39
N GLU A 178 -20.03 6.89 -0.77
CA GLU A 178 -21.26 7.53 -1.26
C GLU A 178 -21.93 8.41 -0.20
N ARG A 179 -21.78 8.06 1.08
CA ARG A 179 -22.38 8.78 2.22
C ARG A 179 -21.43 9.81 2.85
N LEU A 180 -20.13 9.71 2.54
CA LEU A 180 -19.11 10.48 3.24
C LEU A 180 -19.11 11.96 2.86
N GLY A 181 -19.45 12.32 1.61
CA GLY A 181 -19.35 13.71 1.13
C GLY A 181 -18.11 13.94 0.25
N LYS A 182 -17.56 15.16 0.24
CA LYS A 182 -16.53 15.55 -0.73
C LYS A 182 -15.14 15.05 -0.32
N HIS A 183 -14.65 14.04 -1.04
CA HIS A 183 -13.36 13.41 -0.77
C HIS A 183 -12.61 13.04 -2.06
N THR A 184 -11.38 12.56 -1.90
CA THR A 184 -10.62 11.89 -2.98
C THR A 184 -10.02 10.61 -2.41
N ALA A 185 -10.40 9.45 -2.96
CA ALA A 185 -9.81 8.17 -2.59
C ALA A 185 -8.58 7.85 -3.48
N ARG A 186 -7.60 7.16 -2.89
CA ARG A 186 -6.45 6.52 -3.54
C ARG A 186 -6.31 5.11 -2.97
N VAL A 187 -5.37 4.33 -3.51
CA VAL A 187 -5.17 2.91 -3.19
C VAL A 187 -5.13 2.60 -1.68
N ALA A 188 -4.59 3.47 -0.83
CA ALA A 188 -4.44 3.21 0.60
C ALA A 188 -4.83 4.40 1.51
N CYS A 189 -5.42 5.47 0.95
CA CYS A 189 -5.68 6.68 1.71
C CYS A 189 -6.82 7.52 1.13
N LEU A 190 -7.39 8.34 2.00
CA LEU A 190 -8.49 9.23 1.73
C LEU A 190 -8.06 10.68 1.99
N TYR A 191 -8.35 11.57 1.05
CA TYR A 191 -8.03 12.99 1.17
C TYR A 191 -9.29 13.82 1.28
N VAL A 192 -9.32 14.71 2.27
CA VAL A 192 -10.43 15.62 2.55
C VAL A 192 -9.86 17.03 2.73
N ASN A 193 -10.49 18.07 2.19
CA ASN A 193 -9.93 19.42 2.31
C ASN A 193 -10.07 19.94 3.75
N LYS A 194 -11.23 19.70 4.37
CA LYS A 194 -11.59 20.13 5.72
C LYS A 194 -12.72 19.27 6.28
N PRO A 195 -12.88 19.12 7.61
CA PRO A 195 -13.88 18.24 8.20
C PRO A 195 -15.33 18.57 7.78
N GLU A 196 -15.63 19.83 7.49
CA GLU A 196 -16.95 20.29 7.06
C GLU A 196 -17.35 19.83 5.65
N ASP A 197 -16.40 19.31 4.86
CA ASP A 197 -16.67 18.74 3.54
C ASP A 197 -17.26 17.31 3.63
N ILE A 198 -17.25 16.69 4.81
CA ILE A 198 -17.63 15.29 5.01
C ILE A 198 -18.61 15.07 6.18
N ASN A 199 -19.31 13.95 6.15
CA ASN A 199 -20.11 13.44 7.25
C ASN A 199 -19.20 12.78 8.30
N LEU A 200 -19.08 13.40 9.47
CA LEU A 200 -18.22 12.93 10.56
C LEU A 200 -18.72 11.65 11.23
N GLU A 201 -20.03 11.37 11.19
CA GLU A 201 -20.58 10.12 11.71
C GLU A 201 -20.18 8.94 10.82
N VAL A 202 -20.18 9.14 9.50
CA VAL A 202 -19.71 8.14 8.53
C VAL A 202 -18.20 7.94 8.67
N LEU A 203 -17.42 9.00 8.88
CA LEU A 203 -16.00 8.87 9.19
C LEU A 203 -15.77 8.02 10.44
N GLU A 204 -16.52 8.27 11.52
CA GLU A 204 -16.39 7.49 12.75
C GLU A 204 -16.80 6.01 12.55
N GLU A 205 -17.84 5.75 11.75
CA GLU A 205 -18.25 4.41 11.33
C GLU A 205 -17.10 3.68 10.59
N MET A 206 -16.47 4.34 9.62
CA MET A 206 -15.33 3.80 8.87
C MET A 206 -14.13 3.46 9.78
N ILE A 207 -13.81 4.33 10.74
CA ILE A 207 -12.71 4.11 11.68
C ILE A 207 -13.02 2.90 12.58
N ARG A 208 -14.24 2.78 13.10
CA ARG A 208 -14.66 1.63 13.92
C ARG A 208 -14.60 0.32 13.13
N GLU A 209 -15.02 0.34 11.87
CA GLU A 209 -14.96 -0.83 11.00
C GLU A 209 -13.51 -1.28 10.78
N ALA A 210 -12.63 -0.37 10.35
CA ALA A 210 -11.19 -0.66 10.22
C ALA A 210 -10.58 -1.18 11.53
N TRP A 211 -10.99 -0.62 12.67
CA TRP A 211 -10.50 -1.04 13.97
C TRP A 211 -10.96 -2.46 14.35
N ARG A 212 -12.14 -2.90 13.88
CA ARG A 212 -12.67 -4.25 14.15
C ARG A 212 -12.14 -5.32 13.20
N SER A 213 -11.93 -4.99 11.93
CA SER A 213 -11.55 -5.95 10.88
C SER A 213 -10.11 -6.51 11.00
N GLY A 214 -9.36 -6.14 12.03
CA GLY A 214 -8.00 -6.66 12.28
C GLY A 214 -6.93 -6.04 11.37
N ALA A 215 -5.79 -6.71 11.21
CA ALA A 215 -4.69 -6.25 10.35
C ALA A 215 -4.92 -6.68 8.89
N GLY A 216 -4.78 -5.75 7.94
CA GLY A 216 -4.70 -6.06 6.49
C GLY A 216 -6.02 -6.21 5.73
N GLN A 217 -7.16 -5.81 6.31
CA GLN A 217 -8.48 -5.87 5.64
C GLN A 217 -9.01 -4.47 5.25
N CYS A 218 -8.12 -3.51 4.97
CA CYS A 218 -8.48 -2.15 4.58
C CYS A 218 -8.24 -1.90 3.09
#